data_AF-A0A966QB29-F1
#
_entry.id   AF-A0A966QB29-F1
#
_cell.length_a   1.000
_cell.length_b   1.000
_cell.length_c   1.000
_cell.angle_alpha   90.00
_cell.angle_beta   90.00
_cell.angle_gamma   90.00
#
_symmetry.space_group_name_H-M   'P 1'
#
loop_
_entity.id
_entity.type
_entity.pdbx_description
1 polymer ?
#
loop_
_entity_poly.entity_id
_entity_poly.type
_entity_poly.pdbx_seq_one_letter_code
_entity_poly.pdbx_strand_id
1 'polypeptide(L)'
;MNPTHRLEIQIAGLVQGVGFRPWIVRLAAEHQLRGWVGNSRQGVELVLEGNRPALEDCLRELQRRPPAQARIAALTTHWGAPQGLADRFVIAPPSSHGATTAVVTPDLATCSACLAELQDPTNRRHGYPLISCTDCGPRYSVVRQLPFERQHTSLAAFPLCSRCQGEYDDPANRRFHAQTIGCPACGPQLLWQGNQAGSAGAIAGAAAALQRGEIVAVQGMGGFQLLVDASQGEAVAELRRRKGRPEKPLALMAPRTWIELHCHLGAAEAALLDSPSAPILLLQRRSASAIHQPPQPPVASEVAANSPWLGVMRPTTGLHHLLLEAFGGVVVATSANRSGEPINTDHNQLRELADGVLRHGLTIINPIDDAVMRICCGRPLVLRLGRGLAPVALTIPQTQAPGSGALALGAQQKGSLAISLNPQGDRQLVQLSPDLGNLGSSAGEHHLRRTLDQWLTRHGLEPQAVVCDGHDAYVSTQLAKQWVDGDGHGTTKPNPVILKRVQHHHAH
;
A
#
# COMPACT_ATOMS: atom_id res chain seq x y z
N MET A 1 19.41 45.68 -3.03
CA MET A 1 18.58 44.49 -3.31
C MET A 1 19.46 43.27 -3.11
N ASN A 2 19.07 42.31 -2.27
CA ASN A 2 19.85 41.09 -2.14
C ASN A 2 19.86 40.33 -3.48
N PRO A 3 21.01 39.82 -3.94
CA PRO A 3 21.08 39.08 -5.20
C PRO A 3 20.15 37.88 -5.17
N THR A 4 19.27 37.78 -6.17
CA THR A 4 18.42 36.62 -6.40
C THR A 4 19.27 35.48 -6.93
N HIS A 5 19.08 34.29 -6.38
CA HIS A 5 19.73 33.06 -6.80
C HIS A 5 18.68 32.04 -7.24
N ARG A 6 19.10 31.09 -8.07
CA ARG A 6 18.34 29.89 -8.40
C ARG A 6 18.93 28.69 -7.67
N LEU A 7 18.07 27.88 -7.08
CA LEU A 7 18.41 26.60 -6.47
C LEU A 7 17.55 25.51 -7.12
N GLU A 8 18.21 24.59 -7.82
CA GLU A 8 17.60 23.37 -8.35
C GLU A 8 17.88 22.22 -7.38
N ILE A 9 16.86 21.41 -7.12
CA ILE A 9 16.92 20.30 -6.17
C ILE A 9 16.28 19.08 -6.80
N GLN A 10 17.06 18.00 -6.90
CA GLN A 10 16.56 16.66 -7.20
C GLN A 10 16.43 15.87 -5.90
N ILE A 11 15.24 15.33 -5.64
CA ILE A 11 14.93 14.64 -4.39
C ILE A 11 14.54 13.20 -4.69
N ALA A 12 15.28 12.26 -4.09
CA ALA A 12 15.08 10.82 -4.24
C ALA A 12 14.47 10.19 -2.99
N GLY A 13 13.82 9.04 -3.15
CA GLY A 13 13.27 8.24 -2.06
C GLY A 13 11.74 8.14 -2.10
N LEU A 14 11.13 7.88 -0.95
CA LEU A 14 9.67 7.82 -0.80
C LEU A 14 9.12 9.25 -0.75
N VAL A 15 9.04 9.90 -1.90
CA VAL A 15 8.65 11.32 -2.01
C VAL A 15 7.48 11.56 -2.97
N GLN A 16 6.99 10.51 -3.64
CA GLN A 16 5.81 10.59 -4.50
C GLN A 16 4.60 9.95 -3.81
N GLY A 17 3.39 10.46 -4.07
CA GLY A 17 2.16 9.96 -3.46
C GLY A 17 2.02 10.23 -1.96
N VAL A 18 2.91 11.00 -1.34
CA VAL A 18 2.95 11.23 0.12
C VAL A 18 2.66 12.67 0.53
N GLY A 19 1.95 13.42 -0.32
CA GLY A 19 1.65 14.84 -0.06
C GLY A 19 2.85 15.79 -0.20
N PHE A 20 3.94 15.34 -0.81
CA PHE A 20 5.20 16.10 -0.90
C PHE A 20 5.09 17.38 -1.72
N ARG A 21 4.48 17.34 -2.91
CA ARG A 21 4.26 18.52 -3.76
C ARG A 21 3.43 19.61 -3.05
N PRO A 22 2.23 19.31 -2.48
CA PRO A 22 1.49 20.24 -1.63
C PRO A 22 2.30 20.86 -0.50
N TRP A 23 3.13 20.05 0.16
CA TRP A 23 3.95 20.52 1.26
C TRP A 23 5.06 21.47 0.80
N ILE A 24 5.73 21.19 -0.33
CA ILE A 24 6.72 22.11 -0.92
C ILE A 24 6.08 23.45 -1.28
N VAL A 25 4.86 23.46 -1.84
CA VAL A 25 4.16 24.73 -2.16
C VAL A 25 3.97 25.58 -0.91
N ARG A 26 3.56 24.97 0.21
CA ARG A 26 3.43 25.68 1.49
C ARG A 26 4.77 26.18 2.02
N LEU A 27 5.79 25.31 2.00
CA LEU A 27 7.14 25.67 2.44
C LEU A 27 7.72 26.83 1.62
N ALA A 28 7.57 26.81 0.29
CA ALA A 28 8.01 27.88 -0.58
C ALA A 28 7.27 29.20 -0.27
N ALA A 29 5.97 29.15 0.01
CA ALA A 29 5.19 30.31 0.40
C ALA A 29 5.63 30.90 1.75
N GLU A 30 5.91 30.06 2.75
CA GLU A 30 6.44 30.47 4.07
C GLU A 30 7.76 31.25 3.95
N HIS A 31 8.61 30.88 2.99
CA HIS A 31 9.88 31.54 2.71
C HIS A 31 9.81 32.61 1.60
N GLN A 32 8.61 32.93 1.09
CA GLN A 32 8.39 33.90 0.00
C GLN A 32 9.23 33.58 -1.27
N LEU A 33 9.38 32.30 -1.58
CA LEU A 33 10.13 31.80 -2.72
C LEU A 33 9.23 31.60 -3.95
N ARG A 34 9.83 31.79 -5.12
CA ARG A 34 9.20 31.55 -6.43
C ARG A 34 9.73 30.27 -7.04
N GLY A 35 8.98 29.69 -7.98
CA GLY A 35 9.45 28.55 -8.77
C GLY A 35 8.44 27.43 -8.88
N TRP A 36 8.90 26.19 -8.91
CA TRP A 36 8.01 25.06 -9.16
C TRP A 36 8.48 23.76 -8.55
N VAL A 37 7.53 22.84 -8.35
CA VAL A 37 7.78 21.45 -7.96
C VAL A 37 7.06 20.48 -8.90
N GLY A 38 7.72 19.42 -9.31
CA GLY A 38 7.18 18.40 -10.21
C GLY A 38 7.55 16.99 -9.77
N ASN A 39 6.69 16.01 -10.06
CA ASN A 39 7.09 14.62 -9.98
C ASN A 39 7.87 14.24 -11.25
N SER A 40 8.92 13.42 -11.11
CA SER A 40 9.65 12.88 -12.26
C SER A 40 9.92 11.39 -12.13
N ARG A 41 10.53 10.77 -13.13
CA ARG A 41 10.99 9.38 -13.01
C ARG A 41 12.07 9.22 -11.95
N GLN A 42 12.71 10.30 -11.52
CA GLN A 42 13.81 10.29 -10.55
C GLN A 42 13.41 10.75 -9.14
N GLY A 43 12.12 10.87 -8.86
CA GLY A 43 11.58 11.34 -7.60
C GLY A 43 10.86 12.67 -7.74
N VAL A 44 11.31 13.70 -7.04
CA VAL A 44 10.74 15.06 -7.12
C VAL A 44 11.79 16.06 -7.58
N GLU A 45 11.41 16.88 -8.55
CA GLU A 45 12.18 18.01 -9.07
C GLU A 45 11.64 19.30 -8.46
N LEU A 46 12.53 20.16 -8.00
CA LEU A 46 12.19 21.43 -7.38
C LEU A 46 13.15 22.51 -7.88
N VAL A 47 12.59 23.62 -8.35
CA VAL A 47 13.35 24.82 -8.70
C VAL A 47 12.82 25.98 -7.89
N LEU A 48 13.73 26.66 -7.19
CA LEU A 48 13.44 27.81 -6.34
C LEU A 48 14.23 29.03 -6.78
N GLU A 49 13.61 30.19 -6.74
CA GLU A 49 14.26 31.49 -6.88
C GLU A 49 13.91 32.41 -5.72
N GLY A 50 14.94 33.06 -5.18
CA GLY A 50 14.80 33.98 -4.07
C GLY A 50 16.15 34.51 -3.60
N ASN A 51 16.15 35.22 -2.47
CA ASN A 51 17.40 35.58 -1.82
C ASN A 51 18.06 34.31 -1.24
N ARG A 52 19.39 34.30 -1.20
CA ARG A 52 20.16 33.11 -0.79
C ARG A 52 19.83 32.60 0.63
N PRO A 53 19.69 33.46 1.67
CA PRO A 53 19.29 33.00 3.00
C PRO A 53 17.96 32.24 3.01
N ALA A 54 16.93 32.74 2.31
CA ALA A 54 15.63 32.08 2.24
C ALA A 54 15.70 30.70 1.54
N LEU A 55 16.55 30.58 0.51
CA LEU A 55 16.78 29.30 -0.19
C LEU A 55 17.50 28.29 0.72
N GLU A 56 18.51 28.74 1.47
CA GLU A 56 19.25 27.91 2.42
C GLU A 56 18.35 27.48 3.60
N ASP A 57 17.48 28.37 4.10
CA ASP A 57 16.48 28.07 5.12
C ASP A 57 15.46 27.04 4.65
N CYS A 58 14.88 27.26 3.46
CA CYS A 58 13.95 26.32 2.84
C CYS A 58 14.60 24.94 2.65
N LEU A 59 15.86 24.87 2.23
CA LEU A 59 16.59 23.60 2.08
C LEU A 59 16.79 22.88 3.43
N ARG A 60 17.11 23.63 4.49
CA ARG A 60 17.24 23.07 5.85
C ARG A 60 15.92 22.51 6.37
N GLU A 61 14.83 23.25 6.23
CA GLU A 61 13.49 22.77 6.62
C GLU A 61 13.06 21.57 5.77
N LEU A 62 13.40 21.59 4.48
CA LEU A 62 13.12 20.48 3.56
C LEU A 62 13.70 19.16 4.08
N GLN A 63 14.93 19.19 4.58
CA GLN A 63 15.63 18.03 5.12
C GLN A 63 15.16 17.64 6.53
N ARG A 64 14.79 18.61 7.36
CA ARG A 64 14.46 18.38 8.78
C ARG A 64 13.03 17.94 9.02
N ARG A 65 12.08 18.44 8.23
CA ARG A 65 10.64 18.27 8.51
C ARG A 65 9.83 17.83 7.28
N PRO A 66 10.27 16.79 6.54
CA PRO A 66 9.46 16.28 5.43
C PRO A 66 8.08 15.79 5.92
N PRO A 67 7.08 15.65 5.02
CA PRO A 67 5.79 15.06 5.36
C PRO A 67 5.95 13.72 6.09
N ALA A 68 5.02 13.39 6.99
CA ALA A 68 5.16 12.23 7.89
C ALA A 68 5.44 10.89 7.19
N GLN A 69 4.88 10.71 5.99
CA GLN A 69 5.05 9.50 5.17
C GLN A 69 6.21 9.58 4.17
N ALA A 70 6.86 10.75 4.05
CA ALA A 70 7.99 10.92 3.16
C ALA A 70 9.30 10.48 3.81
N ARG A 71 10.19 9.90 3.00
CA ARG A 71 11.56 9.58 3.38
C ARG A 71 12.49 9.99 2.25
N ILE A 72 13.30 11.01 2.50
CA ILE A 72 14.31 11.48 1.55
C ILE A 72 15.53 10.57 1.68
N ALA A 73 15.87 9.88 0.59
CA ALA A 73 17.02 8.99 0.53
C ALA A 73 18.30 9.71 0.07
N ALA A 74 18.14 10.61 -0.90
CA ALA A 74 19.19 11.46 -1.44
C ALA A 74 18.62 12.80 -1.90
N LEU A 75 19.46 13.83 -1.88
CA LEU A 75 19.14 15.17 -2.31
C LEU A 75 20.36 15.77 -3.02
N THR A 76 20.19 16.17 -4.28
CA THR A 76 21.23 16.83 -5.07
C THR A 76 20.82 18.26 -5.34
N THR A 77 21.70 19.22 -5.06
CA THR A 77 21.45 20.65 -5.28
C THR A 77 22.36 21.24 -6.33
N HIS A 78 21.84 22.14 -7.15
CA HIS A 78 22.62 22.95 -8.07
C HIS A 78 22.24 24.44 -7.94
N TRP A 79 23.25 25.28 -7.72
CA TRP A 79 23.09 26.74 -7.62
C TRP A 79 23.34 27.40 -8.96
N GLY A 80 22.54 28.40 -9.31
CA GLY A 80 22.69 29.12 -10.57
C GLY A 80 22.17 30.54 -10.54
N ALA A 81 22.37 31.23 -11.66
CA ALA A 81 21.77 32.54 -11.91
C ALA A 81 20.23 32.43 -12.02
N PRO A 82 19.48 33.47 -11.62
CA PRO A 82 18.03 33.50 -11.79
C PRO A 82 17.67 33.44 -13.29
N GLN A 83 16.59 32.72 -13.59
CA GLN A 83 15.93 32.57 -14.90
C GLN A 83 14.73 33.50 -15.03
N GLY A 84 14.32 34.19 -13.97
CA GLY A 84 13.14 35.06 -13.99
C GLY A 84 11.86 34.24 -13.93
N LEU A 85 11.77 33.34 -12.94
CA LEU A 85 10.58 32.51 -12.75
C LEU A 85 9.34 33.36 -12.45
N ALA A 86 8.17 32.79 -12.77
CA ALA A 86 6.88 33.41 -12.50
C ALA A 86 6.76 33.83 -11.03
N ASP A 87 5.98 34.88 -10.77
CA ASP A 87 5.83 35.45 -9.43
C ASP A 87 5.20 34.50 -8.40
N ARG A 88 4.53 33.44 -8.86
CA ARG A 88 3.93 32.42 -8.00
C ARG A 88 4.69 31.10 -8.07
N PHE A 89 4.75 30.42 -6.93
CA PHE A 89 5.18 29.03 -6.87
C PHE A 89 4.07 28.10 -7.41
N VAL A 90 4.42 27.14 -8.26
CA VAL A 90 3.43 26.24 -8.90
C VAL A 90 3.81 24.77 -8.83
N ILE A 91 2.82 23.88 -8.93
CA ILE A 91 3.08 22.47 -9.20
C ILE A 91 3.13 22.28 -10.71
N ALA A 92 4.29 21.89 -11.23
CA ALA A 92 4.52 21.64 -12.65
C ALA A 92 3.94 20.28 -13.08
N PRO A 93 3.61 20.11 -14.37
CA PRO A 93 3.33 18.80 -14.95
C PRO A 93 4.47 17.80 -14.67
N PRO A 94 4.17 16.49 -14.56
CA PRO A 94 5.19 15.48 -14.34
C PRO A 94 6.16 15.39 -15.52
N SER A 95 7.46 15.24 -15.26
CA SER A 95 8.46 14.98 -16.30
C SER A 95 8.71 13.48 -16.45
N SER A 96 8.95 13.04 -17.69
CA SER A 96 9.19 11.61 -18.02
C SER A 96 10.64 11.34 -18.45
N HIS A 97 11.55 12.27 -18.20
CA HIS A 97 12.95 12.15 -18.62
C HIS A 97 13.78 11.31 -17.64
N GLY A 98 14.84 10.72 -18.17
CA GLY A 98 15.80 9.94 -17.41
C GLY A 98 15.32 8.54 -17.02
N ALA A 99 16.26 7.76 -16.49
CA ALA A 99 16.00 6.43 -15.97
C ALA A 99 15.23 6.51 -14.64
N THR A 100 14.34 5.56 -14.39
CA THR A 100 13.49 5.59 -13.19
C THR A 100 14.27 5.22 -11.94
N THR A 101 14.28 6.12 -10.96
CA THR A 101 14.75 5.89 -9.58
C THR A 101 13.65 6.16 -8.54
N ALA A 102 12.49 6.65 -8.99
CA ALA A 102 11.31 6.79 -8.15
C ALA A 102 10.82 5.41 -7.67
N VAL A 103 10.41 5.37 -6.40
CA VAL A 103 9.85 4.18 -5.76
C VAL A 103 8.34 4.31 -5.62
N VAL A 104 7.65 3.18 -5.73
CA VAL A 104 6.23 3.11 -5.35
C VAL A 104 6.10 3.12 -3.82
N THR A 105 5.09 3.81 -3.29
CA THR A 105 4.82 3.87 -1.84
C THR A 105 3.71 2.91 -1.42
N PRO A 106 3.68 2.47 -0.14
CA PRO A 106 2.64 1.58 0.37
C PRO A 106 1.23 2.20 0.37
N ASP A 107 0.21 1.34 0.33
CA ASP A 107 -1.18 1.73 0.61
C ASP A 107 -1.35 2.05 2.10
N LEU A 108 -2.05 3.14 2.43
CA LEU A 108 -2.21 3.59 3.81
C LEU A 108 -3.67 3.53 4.28
N ALA A 109 -3.86 3.17 5.54
CA ALA A 109 -5.15 3.19 6.20
C ALA A 109 -5.75 4.60 6.25
N THR A 110 -7.08 4.68 6.30
CA THR A 110 -7.81 5.95 6.31
C THR A 110 -7.42 6.80 7.53
N CYS A 111 -6.93 8.02 7.32
CA CYS A 111 -6.48 8.87 8.42
C CYS A 111 -7.66 9.39 9.26
N SER A 112 -7.38 9.81 10.50
CA SER A 112 -8.38 10.33 11.44
C SER A 112 -9.21 11.48 10.85
N ALA A 113 -8.58 12.39 10.11
CA ALA A 113 -9.29 13.50 9.45
C ALA A 113 -10.24 13.02 8.35
N CYS A 114 -9.91 11.95 7.61
CA CYS A 114 -10.87 11.36 6.67
C CYS A 114 -11.99 10.63 7.41
N LEU A 115 -11.69 9.95 8.52
CA LEU A 115 -12.71 9.28 9.33
C LEU A 115 -13.70 10.28 9.95
N ALA A 116 -13.23 11.44 10.39
CA ALA A 116 -14.11 12.50 10.90
C ALA A 116 -15.09 12.98 9.81
N GLU A 117 -14.60 13.25 8.59
CA GLU A 117 -15.46 13.63 7.46
C GLU A 117 -16.39 12.50 7.01
N LEU A 118 -15.97 11.24 7.15
CA LEU A 118 -16.80 10.08 6.82
C LEU A 118 -18.03 9.99 7.71
N GLN A 119 -17.90 10.42 8.97
CA GLN A 119 -18.92 10.37 10.02
C GLN A 119 -19.73 11.67 10.18
N ASP A 120 -19.32 12.76 9.54
CA ASP A 120 -19.97 14.06 9.64
C ASP A 120 -21.12 14.17 8.62
N PRO A 121 -22.40 14.23 9.04
CA PRO A 121 -23.55 14.30 8.14
C PRO A 121 -23.60 15.55 7.27
N THR A 122 -22.91 16.62 7.66
CA THR A 122 -22.83 17.87 6.90
C THR A 122 -21.73 17.81 5.82
N ASN A 123 -20.82 16.85 5.93
CA ASN A 123 -19.76 16.69 4.96
C ASN A 123 -20.27 16.04 3.68
N ARG A 124 -19.86 16.57 2.53
CA ARG A 124 -20.22 16.01 1.20
C ARG A 124 -19.71 14.57 0.96
N ARG A 125 -18.78 14.09 1.79
CA ARG A 125 -18.25 12.72 1.77
C ARG A 125 -18.75 11.86 2.93
N HIS A 126 -19.77 12.32 3.66
CA HIS A 126 -20.48 11.50 4.64
C HIS A 126 -20.87 10.16 4.04
N GLY A 127 -20.48 9.06 4.70
CA GLY A 127 -20.75 7.70 4.22
C GLY A 127 -20.06 7.30 2.91
N TYR A 128 -19.09 8.07 2.40
CA TYR A 128 -18.37 7.72 1.17
C TYR A 128 -17.24 6.70 1.43
N PRO A 129 -17.37 5.44 0.98
CA PRO A 129 -16.53 4.31 1.44
C PRO A 129 -15.07 4.37 0.98
N LEU A 130 -14.77 5.13 -0.07
CA LEU A 130 -13.42 5.26 -0.64
C LEU A 130 -12.81 6.64 -0.40
N ILE A 131 -13.23 7.31 0.69
CA ILE A 131 -12.67 8.59 1.10
C ILE A 131 -11.14 8.52 1.28
N SER A 132 -10.43 9.48 0.70
CA SER A 132 -8.97 9.61 0.86
C SER A 132 -8.51 11.07 0.77
N CYS A 133 -7.24 11.30 1.13
CA CYS A 133 -6.54 12.59 1.02
C CYS A 133 -5.06 12.34 0.68
N THR A 134 -4.21 13.37 0.76
CA THR A 134 -2.76 13.23 0.51
C THR A 134 -2.06 12.28 1.47
N ASP A 135 -2.59 12.14 2.69
CA ASP A 135 -1.94 11.44 3.79
C ASP A 135 -2.40 9.98 3.95
N CYS A 136 -3.42 9.55 3.20
CA CYS A 136 -4.00 8.21 3.32
C CYS A 136 -4.55 7.65 2.01
N GLY A 137 -5.00 6.40 2.05
CA GLY A 137 -5.65 5.72 0.93
C GLY A 137 -4.66 4.95 0.05
N PRO A 138 -5.14 4.48 -1.12
CA PRO A 138 -4.37 3.57 -1.95
C PRO A 138 -3.22 4.26 -2.67
N ARG A 139 -2.14 3.53 -2.90
CA ARG A 139 -0.92 3.93 -3.62
C ARG A 139 -0.44 2.76 -4.48
N TYR A 140 0.24 1.80 -3.86
CA TYR A 140 0.72 0.60 -4.54
C TYR A 140 -0.40 -0.15 -5.25
N SER A 141 -1.54 -0.39 -4.60
CA SER A 141 -2.58 -1.24 -5.19
C SER A 141 -3.23 -0.66 -6.45
N VAL A 142 -3.12 0.65 -6.68
CA VAL A 142 -3.78 1.36 -7.79
C VAL A 142 -2.81 1.88 -8.86
N VAL A 143 -1.50 1.92 -8.59
CA VAL A 143 -0.53 2.51 -9.53
C VAL A 143 -0.21 1.56 -10.69
N ARG A 144 -0.28 2.09 -11.91
CA ARG A 144 0.16 1.40 -13.13
C ARG A 144 1.61 1.76 -13.42
N GLN A 145 1.91 3.05 -13.48
CA GLN A 145 3.21 3.59 -13.87
C GLN A 145 3.65 4.76 -13.00
N LEU A 146 4.95 5.08 -13.05
CA LEU A 146 5.53 6.27 -12.44
C LEU A 146 5.77 7.35 -13.51
N PRO A 147 5.66 8.65 -13.17
CA PRO A 147 5.47 9.21 -11.83
C PRO A 147 4.05 9.06 -11.26
N PHE A 148 3.87 9.17 -9.94
CA PHE A 148 2.57 8.94 -9.29
C PHE A 148 1.58 10.08 -9.56
N GLU A 149 0.77 9.90 -10.60
CA GLU A 149 -0.30 10.80 -11.02
C GLU A 149 -1.61 10.05 -11.21
N ARG A 150 -2.75 10.74 -11.11
CA ARG A 150 -4.09 10.15 -11.25
C ARG A 150 -4.24 9.35 -12.54
N GLN A 151 -3.81 9.93 -13.66
CA GLN A 151 -3.83 9.29 -14.99
C GLN A 151 -2.98 8.00 -15.07
N HIS A 152 -2.02 7.84 -14.16
CA HIS A 152 -1.15 6.67 -14.05
C HIS A 152 -1.66 5.64 -13.04
N THR A 153 -2.91 5.78 -12.58
CA THR A 153 -3.56 4.86 -11.63
C THR A 153 -4.87 4.31 -12.20
N SER A 154 -5.48 3.34 -11.52
CA SER A 154 -6.84 2.89 -11.84
C SER A 154 -7.92 3.97 -11.61
N LEU A 155 -7.60 5.07 -10.92
CA LEU A 155 -8.53 6.20 -10.75
C LEU A 155 -8.65 7.09 -11.98
N ALA A 156 -7.84 6.87 -13.02
CA ALA A 156 -8.00 7.52 -14.32
C ALA A 156 -9.40 7.30 -14.93
N ALA A 157 -10.05 6.16 -14.62
CA ALA A 157 -11.40 5.83 -15.08
C ALA A 157 -12.51 6.67 -14.40
N PHE A 158 -12.16 7.53 -13.44
CA PHE A 158 -13.10 8.32 -12.64
C PHE A 158 -12.73 9.81 -12.73
N PRO A 159 -13.19 10.55 -13.75
CA PRO A 159 -12.92 11.99 -13.89
C PRO A 159 -13.41 12.79 -12.67
N LEU A 160 -12.70 13.84 -12.28
CA LEU A 160 -13.11 14.66 -11.13
C LEU A 160 -14.32 15.52 -11.47
N CYS A 161 -15.31 15.57 -10.57
CA CYS A 161 -16.35 16.60 -10.65
C CYS A 161 -15.77 17.97 -10.26
N SER A 162 -16.47 19.05 -10.64
CA SER A 162 -16.03 20.44 -10.39
C SER A 162 -15.65 20.72 -8.93
N ARG A 163 -16.38 20.16 -7.95
CA ARG A 163 -16.06 20.32 -6.52
C ARG A 163 -14.77 19.60 -6.11
N CYS A 164 -14.56 18.38 -6.61
CA CYS A 164 -13.29 17.68 -6.35
C CYS A 164 -12.12 18.34 -7.07
N GLN A 165 -12.34 18.88 -8.27
CA GLN A 165 -11.33 19.65 -8.99
C GLN A 165 -10.94 20.91 -8.20
N GLY A 166 -11.91 21.66 -7.68
CA GLY A 166 -11.65 22.83 -6.83
C GLY A 166 -10.81 22.50 -5.59
N GLU A 167 -11.10 21.40 -4.88
CA GLU A 167 -10.27 20.97 -3.75
C GLU A 167 -8.89 20.45 -4.17
N TYR A 168 -8.77 19.88 -5.37
CA TYR A 168 -7.51 19.39 -5.91
C TYR A 168 -6.58 20.56 -6.29
N ASP A 169 -7.15 21.68 -6.75
CA ASP A 169 -6.42 22.87 -7.21
C ASP A 169 -6.18 23.91 -6.09
N ASP A 170 -6.90 23.83 -4.97
CA ASP A 170 -6.81 24.79 -3.86
C ASP A 170 -5.67 24.46 -2.87
N PRO A 171 -4.60 25.28 -2.78
CA PRO A 171 -3.46 25.04 -1.88
C PRO A 171 -3.81 25.03 -0.39
N ALA A 172 -4.92 25.67 0.02
CA ALA A 172 -5.40 25.68 1.39
C ALA A 172 -6.13 24.38 1.75
N ASN A 173 -6.52 23.58 0.75
CA ASN A 173 -7.24 22.34 0.98
C ASN A 173 -6.30 21.17 1.30
N ARG A 174 -6.67 20.34 2.27
CA ARG A 174 -5.96 19.08 2.58
C ARG A 174 -5.93 18.07 1.42
N ARG A 175 -6.75 18.28 0.38
CA ARG A 175 -6.78 17.46 -0.83
C ARG A 175 -6.11 18.11 -2.03
N PHE A 176 -5.41 19.23 -1.82
CA PHE A 176 -4.54 19.83 -2.83
C PHE A 176 -3.62 18.77 -3.44
N HIS A 177 -3.70 18.56 -4.75
CA HIS A 177 -2.98 17.51 -5.49
C HIS A 177 -3.11 16.07 -4.95
N ALA A 178 -4.19 15.75 -4.21
CA ALA A 178 -4.48 14.38 -3.80
C ALA A 178 -4.90 13.54 -5.01
N GLN A 179 -3.96 12.79 -5.58
CA GLN A 179 -4.18 11.99 -6.79
C GLN A 179 -5.34 10.99 -6.67
N THR A 180 -5.61 10.54 -5.44
CA THR A 180 -6.67 9.56 -5.15
C THR A 180 -8.00 10.16 -4.73
N ILE A 181 -8.17 11.49 -4.83
CA ILE A 181 -9.40 12.17 -4.46
C ILE A 181 -10.61 11.60 -5.23
N GLY A 182 -11.73 11.47 -4.51
CA GLY A 182 -13.02 11.05 -5.02
C GLY A 182 -14.15 11.51 -4.10
N CYS A 183 -15.38 11.38 -4.57
CA CYS A 183 -16.61 11.62 -3.81
C CYS A 183 -17.78 10.83 -4.41
N PRO A 184 -18.96 10.80 -3.79
CA PRO A 184 -20.12 10.07 -4.32
C PRO A 184 -20.52 10.46 -5.76
N ALA A 185 -20.21 11.68 -6.22
CA ALA A 185 -20.58 12.14 -7.56
C ALA A 185 -19.62 11.71 -8.67
N CYS A 186 -18.35 11.42 -8.36
CA CYS A 186 -17.31 11.25 -9.39
C CYS A 186 -16.39 10.05 -9.14
N GLY A 187 -16.44 9.47 -7.95
CA GLY A 187 -15.62 8.32 -7.58
C GLY A 187 -16.37 7.00 -7.71
N PRO A 188 -15.69 5.88 -7.42
CA PRO A 188 -16.30 4.56 -7.51
C PRO A 188 -17.46 4.36 -6.52
N GLN A 189 -18.46 3.59 -6.93
CA GLN A 189 -19.70 3.33 -6.19
C GLN A 189 -19.76 1.88 -5.70
N LEU A 190 -20.43 1.66 -4.56
CA LEU A 190 -20.63 0.31 -4.04
C LEU A 190 -21.74 -0.42 -4.79
N LEU A 191 -21.51 -1.72 -4.92
CA LEU A 191 -22.41 -2.70 -5.52
C LEU A 191 -22.55 -3.86 -4.53
N TRP A 192 -23.79 -4.18 -4.17
CA TRP A 192 -24.12 -5.37 -3.40
C TRP A 192 -24.78 -6.39 -4.34
N GLN A 193 -24.16 -7.57 -4.46
CA GLN A 193 -24.57 -8.60 -5.42
C GLN A 193 -24.77 -8.07 -6.85
N GLY A 194 -23.96 -7.09 -7.26
CA GLY A 194 -24.04 -6.47 -8.58
C GLY A 194 -25.06 -5.35 -8.73
N ASN A 195 -25.92 -5.12 -7.74
CA ASN A 195 -26.94 -4.07 -7.77
C ASN A 195 -26.43 -2.75 -7.18
N GLN A 196 -26.79 -1.64 -7.83
CA GLN A 196 -26.56 -0.30 -7.30
C GLN A 196 -27.71 0.08 -6.36
N ALA A 197 -27.51 -0.09 -5.05
CA ALA A 197 -28.45 0.33 -4.01
C ALA A 197 -27.99 1.61 -3.27
N GLY A 198 -27.04 2.35 -3.88
CA GLY A 198 -26.26 3.37 -3.18
C GLY A 198 -25.34 2.79 -2.11
N SER A 199 -24.40 3.59 -1.59
CA SER A 199 -23.44 3.11 -0.59
C SER A 199 -24.11 2.59 0.68
N ALA A 200 -25.08 3.32 1.23
CA ALA A 200 -25.79 2.93 2.45
C ALA A 200 -26.56 1.60 2.29
N GLY A 201 -27.31 1.46 1.19
CA GLY A 201 -28.07 0.23 0.92
C GLY A 201 -27.16 -0.98 0.67
N ALA A 202 -26.05 -0.80 -0.04
CA ALA A 202 -25.09 -1.88 -0.27
C ALA A 202 -24.41 -2.34 1.02
N ILE A 203 -24.04 -1.40 1.91
CA ILE A 203 -23.47 -1.69 3.23
C ILE A 203 -24.49 -2.40 4.12
N ALA A 204 -25.73 -1.91 4.18
CA ALA A 204 -26.80 -2.51 4.97
C ALA A 204 -27.10 -3.95 4.51
N GLY A 205 -27.14 -4.20 3.19
CA GLY A 205 -27.32 -5.54 2.64
C GLY A 205 -26.21 -6.51 3.04
N ALA A 206 -24.96 -6.08 2.96
CA ALA A 206 -23.81 -6.86 3.40
C ALA A 206 -23.79 -7.10 4.92
N ALA A 207 -24.11 -6.09 5.72
CA ALA A 207 -24.21 -6.21 7.18
C ALA A 207 -25.31 -7.21 7.59
N ALA A 208 -26.47 -7.15 6.94
CA ALA A 208 -27.56 -8.09 7.18
C ALA A 208 -27.19 -9.53 6.79
N ALA A 209 -26.41 -9.73 5.72
CA ALA A 209 -25.87 -11.04 5.36
C ALA A 209 -24.93 -11.59 6.44
N LEU A 210 -23.99 -10.77 6.92
CA LEU A 210 -23.10 -11.15 8.03
C LEU A 210 -23.89 -11.51 9.30
N GLN A 211 -24.94 -10.77 9.63
CA GLN A 211 -25.82 -11.04 10.78
C GLN A 211 -26.55 -12.40 10.66
N ARG A 212 -26.83 -12.86 9.42
CA ARG A 212 -27.40 -14.18 9.15
C ARG A 212 -26.35 -15.31 9.13
N GLY A 213 -25.08 -15.02 9.41
CA GLY A 213 -24.00 -16.00 9.38
C GLY A 213 -23.49 -16.32 7.97
N GLU A 214 -23.85 -15.52 6.96
CA GLU A 214 -23.36 -15.69 5.59
C GLU A 214 -21.92 -15.20 5.43
N ILE A 215 -21.18 -15.80 4.50
CA ILE A 215 -19.82 -15.40 4.14
C ILE A 215 -19.90 -14.31 3.07
N VAL A 216 -19.40 -13.11 3.38
CA VAL A 216 -19.41 -11.98 2.46
C VAL A 216 -18.01 -11.71 1.92
N ALA A 217 -17.86 -11.75 0.60
CA ALA A 217 -16.66 -11.26 -0.06
C ALA A 217 -16.71 -9.73 -0.20
N VAL A 218 -15.78 -9.03 0.44
CA VAL A 218 -15.64 -7.58 0.38
C VAL A 218 -14.42 -7.20 -0.45
N GLN A 219 -14.61 -6.36 -1.47
CA GLN A 219 -13.51 -5.78 -2.22
C GLN A 219 -12.77 -4.78 -1.31
N GLY A 220 -11.59 -5.17 -0.84
CA GLY A 220 -10.66 -4.29 -0.15
C GLY A 220 -9.75 -3.55 -1.14
N MET A 221 -8.74 -2.85 -0.62
CA MET A 221 -7.82 -2.10 -1.48
C MET A 221 -6.81 -2.98 -2.24
N GLY A 222 -6.37 -4.09 -1.62
CA GLY A 222 -5.34 -4.98 -2.17
C GLY A 222 -5.89 -6.28 -2.78
N GLY A 223 -7.17 -6.57 -2.57
CA GLY A 223 -7.86 -7.73 -3.10
C GLY A 223 -9.18 -7.94 -2.37
N PHE A 224 -9.88 -9.03 -2.70
CA PHE A 224 -11.07 -9.42 -1.95
C PHE A 224 -10.71 -10.08 -0.62
N GLN A 225 -11.50 -9.79 0.41
CA GLN A 225 -11.47 -10.45 1.71
C GLN A 225 -12.80 -11.20 1.93
N LEU A 226 -12.74 -12.38 2.54
CA LEU A 226 -13.91 -13.09 3.05
C LEU A 226 -14.13 -12.65 4.49
N LEU A 227 -15.33 -12.11 4.74
CA LEU A 227 -15.82 -11.69 6.04
C LEU A 227 -16.94 -12.62 6.51
N VAL A 228 -16.91 -12.95 7.79
CA VAL A 228 -17.96 -13.70 8.48
C VAL A 228 -17.99 -13.28 9.95
N ASP A 229 -19.15 -13.33 10.59
CA ASP A 229 -19.29 -13.07 12.02
C ASP A 229 -18.35 -13.96 12.84
N ALA A 230 -17.43 -13.35 13.57
CA ALA A 230 -16.42 -14.07 14.33
C ALA A 230 -16.97 -14.76 15.59
N SER A 231 -18.21 -14.46 15.98
CA SER A 231 -18.89 -15.08 17.13
C SER A 231 -19.66 -16.36 16.75
N GLN A 232 -19.93 -16.58 15.46
CA GLN A 232 -20.72 -17.71 14.96
C GLN A 232 -19.80 -18.87 14.53
N GLY A 233 -19.61 -19.85 15.42
CA GLY A 233 -18.73 -21.00 15.18
C GLY A 233 -19.06 -21.79 13.92
N GLU A 234 -20.34 -22.04 13.64
CA GLU A 234 -20.79 -22.74 12.43
C GLU A 234 -20.41 -22.00 11.14
N ALA A 235 -20.59 -20.67 11.12
CA ALA A 235 -20.25 -19.83 9.98
C ALA A 235 -18.73 -19.78 9.75
N VAL A 236 -17.93 -19.71 10.83
CA VAL A 236 -16.47 -19.79 10.75
C VAL A 236 -16.01 -21.17 10.28
N ALA A 237 -16.65 -22.25 10.73
CA ALA A 237 -16.36 -23.61 10.27
C ALA A 237 -16.66 -23.78 8.77
N GLU A 238 -17.78 -23.22 8.29
CA GLU A 238 -18.13 -23.23 6.87
C GLU A 238 -17.12 -22.44 6.03
N LEU A 239 -16.67 -21.27 6.50
CA LEU A 239 -15.58 -20.53 5.86
C LEU A 239 -14.30 -21.37 5.73
N ARG A 240 -13.92 -22.10 6.79
CA ARG A 240 -12.75 -22.99 6.76
C ARG A 240 -12.90 -24.10 5.75
N ARG A 241 -14.10 -24.71 5.67
CA ARG A 241 -14.42 -25.77 4.72
C ARG A 241 -14.29 -25.28 3.27
N ARG A 242 -14.95 -24.16 2.92
CA ARG A 242 -14.90 -23.59 1.56
C ARG A 242 -13.49 -23.16 1.16
N LYS A 243 -12.71 -22.58 2.09
CA LYS A 243 -11.34 -22.11 1.86
C LYS A 243 -10.28 -23.23 1.84
N GLY A 244 -10.60 -24.42 2.37
CA GLY A 244 -9.62 -25.49 2.56
C GLY A 244 -8.56 -25.14 3.61
N ARG A 245 -8.96 -24.52 4.73
CA ARG A 245 -8.06 -24.02 5.78
C ARG A 245 -8.47 -24.56 7.15
N PRO A 246 -8.14 -25.82 7.50
CA PRO A 246 -8.64 -26.47 8.70
C PRO A 246 -8.12 -25.81 9.99
N GLU A 247 -6.81 -25.59 10.12
CA GLU A 247 -6.22 -25.21 11.42
C GLU A 247 -5.69 -23.78 11.48
N LYS A 248 -5.09 -23.28 10.39
CA LYS A 248 -4.35 -22.01 10.40
C LYS A 248 -5.25 -20.87 10.93
N PRO A 249 -4.84 -20.12 11.98
CA PRO A 249 -5.65 -19.08 12.60
C PRO A 249 -6.18 -18.06 11.60
N LEU A 250 -7.42 -17.63 11.78
CA LEU A 250 -8.07 -16.62 10.96
C LEU A 250 -7.87 -15.24 11.60
N ALA A 251 -7.56 -14.23 10.78
CA ALA A 251 -7.39 -12.87 11.28
C ALA A 251 -8.76 -12.25 11.55
N LEU A 252 -8.81 -11.37 12.55
CA LEU A 252 -9.99 -10.63 12.99
C LEU A 252 -9.86 -9.16 12.59
N MET A 253 -10.98 -8.57 12.20
CA MET A 253 -11.12 -7.11 12.11
C MET A 253 -12.06 -6.65 13.22
N ALA A 254 -11.56 -5.80 14.11
CA ALA A 254 -12.25 -5.44 15.34
C ALA A 254 -12.13 -3.94 15.66
N PRO A 255 -13.11 -3.35 16.35
CA PRO A 255 -12.97 -2.00 16.91
C PRO A 255 -11.93 -1.99 18.03
N ARG A 256 -11.30 -0.83 18.25
CA ARG A 256 -10.22 -0.67 19.24
C ARG A 256 -10.63 -1.14 20.64
N THR A 257 -11.86 -0.80 21.05
CA THR A 257 -12.43 -1.16 22.34
C THR A 257 -12.50 -2.67 22.56
N TRP A 258 -12.85 -3.43 21.51
CA TRP A 258 -12.87 -4.90 21.58
C TRP A 258 -11.46 -5.47 21.75
N ILE A 259 -10.47 -4.90 21.03
CA ILE A 259 -9.07 -5.36 21.12
C ILE A 259 -8.55 -5.22 22.55
N GLU A 260 -8.77 -4.08 23.20
CA GLU A 260 -8.32 -3.81 24.57
C GLU A 260 -8.97 -4.73 25.60
N LEU A 261 -10.23 -5.08 25.38
CA LEU A 261 -11.00 -5.97 26.25
C LEU A 261 -10.56 -7.44 26.13
N HIS A 262 -10.25 -7.91 24.92
CA HIS A 262 -10.01 -9.34 24.66
C HIS A 262 -8.53 -9.71 24.49
N CYS A 263 -7.64 -8.73 24.30
CA CYS A 263 -6.21 -8.95 24.10
C CYS A 263 -5.37 -8.18 25.12
N HIS A 264 -4.18 -8.71 25.42
CA HIS A 264 -3.11 -7.92 26.03
C HIS A 264 -2.59 -6.95 24.97
N LEU A 265 -2.60 -5.66 25.30
CA LEU A 265 -2.22 -4.60 24.37
C LEU A 265 -1.30 -3.60 25.07
N GLY A 266 0.00 -3.71 24.80
CA GLY A 266 1.02 -2.76 25.24
C GLY A 266 1.09 -1.52 24.36
N ALA A 267 1.88 -0.53 24.79
CA ALA A 267 2.01 0.76 24.08
C ALA A 267 2.57 0.60 22.65
N ALA A 268 3.56 -0.27 22.44
CA ALA A 268 4.14 -0.51 21.12
C ALA A 268 3.15 -1.18 20.15
N GLU A 269 2.33 -2.09 20.66
CA GLU A 269 1.29 -2.78 19.89
C GLU A 269 0.15 -1.82 19.52
N ALA A 270 -0.27 -1.01 20.49
CA ALA A 270 -1.24 0.07 20.27
C ALA A 270 -0.79 1.03 19.17
N ALA A 271 0.47 1.50 19.24
CA ALA A 271 1.03 2.40 18.25
C ALA A 271 1.06 1.78 16.84
N LEU A 272 1.35 0.49 16.70
CA LEU A 272 1.31 -0.20 15.41
C LEU A 272 -0.11 -0.34 14.86
N LEU A 273 -1.09 -0.70 15.70
CA LEU A 273 -2.49 -0.79 15.29
C LEU A 273 -3.04 0.55 14.80
N ASP A 274 -2.65 1.64 15.46
CA ASP A 274 -3.11 2.99 15.14
C ASP A 274 -2.26 3.66 14.05
N SER A 275 -1.17 3.01 13.62
CA SER A 275 -0.31 3.52 12.57
C SER A 275 -0.97 3.46 11.18
N PRO A 276 -0.53 4.30 10.22
CA PRO A 276 -1.05 4.26 8.86
C PRO A 276 -0.89 2.92 8.13
N SER A 277 0.00 2.04 8.58
CA SER A 277 0.13 0.71 7.99
C SER A 277 -1.03 -0.21 8.37
N ALA A 278 -1.60 -0.03 9.58
CA ALA A 278 -2.68 -0.83 10.17
C ALA A 278 -2.56 -2.33 9.83
N PRO A 279 -1.51 -3.01 10.33
CA PRO A 279 -1.24 -4.40 10.03
C PRO A 279 -2.18 -5.32 10.83
N ILE A 280 -2.22 -6.59 10.46
CA ILE A 280 -2.67 -7.66 11.36
C ILE A 280 -1.58 -7.86 12.41
N LEU A 281 -1.91 -7.63 13.67
CA LEU A 281 -0.99 -7.79 14.79
C LEU A 281 -1.33 -9.06 15.57
N LEU A 282 -0.34 -9.91 15.82
CA LEU A 282 -0.51 -11.05 16.73
C LEU A 282 -0.47 -10.56 18.17
N LEU A 283 -1.61 -10.65 18.85
CA LEU A 283 -1.79 -10.23 20.23
C LEU A 283 -2.13 -11.42 21.11
N GLN A 284 -1.64 -11.41 22.34
CA GLN A 284 -1.94 -12.47 23.29
C GLN A 284 -3.38 -12.32 23.78
N ARG A 285 -4.16 -13.39 23.69
CA ARG A 285 -5.55 -13.44 24.17
C ARG A 285 -5.58 -13.35 25.70
N ARG A 286 -6.52 -12.57 26.25
CA ARG A 286 -6.83 -12.58 27.69
C ARG A 286 -7.61 -13.84 28.06
N SER A 287 -7.35 -14.39 29.26
CA SER A 287 -8.12 -15.53 29.78
C SER A 287 -9.60 -15.15 29.95
N ALA A 288 -10.51 -16.09 29.64
CA ALA A 288 -11.95 -15.92 29.87
C ALA A 288 -12.29 -15.64 31.36
N SER A 289 -11.50 -16.20 32.29
CA SER A 289 -11.66 -15.96 33.73
C SER A 289 -11.28 -14.55 34.18
N ALA A 290 -10.52 -13.81 33.37
CA ALA A 290 -10.09 -12.44 33.66
C ALA A 290 -11.08 -11.37 33.14
N ILE A 291 -12.14 -11.77 32.44
CA ILE A 291 -13.16 -10.85 31.89
C ILE A 291 -14.41 -10.96 32.76
N HIS A 292 -14.54 -10.08 33.76
CA HIS A 292 -15.77 -9.96 34.54
C HIS A 292 -16.87 -9.35 33.65
N GLN A 293 -17.87 -10.18 33.28
CA GLN A 293 -19.01 -9.85 32.41
C GLN A 293 -18.60 -9.30 31.03
N PRO A 294 -18.38 -10.15 30.00
CA PRO A 294 -18.11 -9.64 28.66
C PRO A 294 -19.39 -8.99 28.09
N PRO A 295 -19.39 -7.69 27.76
CA PRO A 295 -20.53 -7.02 27.13
C PRO A 295 -20.76 -7.44 25.66
N GLN A 296 -19.83 -8.22 25.06
CA GLN A 296 -19.92 -8.72 23.69
C GLN A 296 -19.59 -10.23 23.64
N PRO A 297 -20.20 -11.00 22.73
CA PRO A 297 -19.93 -12.42 22.62
C PRO A 297 -18.43 -12.65 22.34
N PRO A 298 -17.81 -13.64 23.00
CA PRO A 298 -16.43 -14.00 22.70
C PRO A 298 -16.32 -14.49 21.24
N VAL A 299 -15.13 -14.37 20.67
CA VAL A 299 -14.83 -14.99 19.37
C VAL A 299 -14.96 -16.51 19.46
N ALA A 300 -15.54 -17.10 18.42
CA ALA A 300 -15.72 -18.54 18.29
C ALA A 300 -14.37 -19.26 18.32
N SER A 301 -14.35 -20.47 18.89
CA SER A 301 -13.12 -21.24 19.07
C SER A 301 -12.45 -21.59 17.74
N GLU A 302 -13.26 -21.73 16.70
CA GLU A 302 -12.93 -22.03 15.32
C GLU A 302 -12.08 -20.93 14.71
N VAL A 303 -12.03 -19.71 15.24
CA VAL A 303 -11.18 -18.64 14.72
C VAL A 303 -9.69 -18.98 14.88
N ALA A 304 -9.29 -19.47 16.06
CA ALA A 304 -7.90 -19.71 16.41
C ALA A 304 -7.77 -20.80 17.48
N ALA A 305 -8.34 -21.99 17.19
CA ALA A 305 -8.35 -23.11 18.11
C ALA A 305 -6.94 -23.42 18.63
N ASN A 306 -6.82 -23.55 19.96
CA ASN A 306 -5.58 -23.89 20.67
C ASN A 306 -4.42 -22.88 20.53
N SER A 307 -4.64 -21.69 19.95
CA SER A 307 -3.64 -20.63 19.91
C SER A 307 -3.85 -19.64 21.05
N PRO A 308 -2.81 -19.30 21.85
CA PRO A 308 -2.89 -18.21 22.81
C PRO A 308 -2.83 -16.82 22.13
N TRP A 309 -2.64 -16.79 20.81
CA TRP A 309 -2.55 -15.58 20.01
C TRP A 309 -3.77 -15.40 19.10
N LEU A 310 -4.25 -14.16 19.00
CA LEU A 310 -5.20 -13.71 18.00
C LEU A 310 -4.48 -12.79 17.01
N GLY A 311 -4.69 -13.01 15.71
CA GLY A 311 -4.29 -12.04 14.70
C GLY A 311 -5.40 -11.02 14.54
N VAL A 312 -5.16 -9.76 14.91
CA VAL A 312 -6.20 -8.72 14.92
C VAL A 312 -5.72 -7.49 14.16
N MET A 313 -6.58 -6.91 13.34
CA MET A 313 -6.37 -5.60 12.71
C MET A 313 -7.54 -4.67 13.00
N ARG A 314 -7.27 -3.37 12.91
CA ARG A 314 -8.32 -2.35 12.85
C ARG A 314 -8.92 -2.27 11.44
N PRO A 315 -10.16 -1.73 11.28
CA PRO A 315 -10.64 -1.32 9.97
C PRO A 315 -9.65 -0.38 9.29
N THR A 316 -9.39 -0.61 8.01
CA THR A 316 -8.31 0.07 7.27
C THR A 316 -8.82 1.05 6.21
N THR A 317 -10.05 0.87 5.74
CA THR A 317 -10.67 1.70 4.70
C THR A 317 -11.98 2.28 5.21
N GLY A 318 -12.47 3.36 4.59
CA GLY A 318 -13.81 3.88 4.88
C GLY A 318 -14.89 2.80 4.76
N LEU A 319 -14.78 1.93 3.74
CA LEU A 319 -15.66 0.77 3.57
C LEU A 319 -15.65 -0.17 4.79
N HIS A 320 -14.46 -0.53 5.29
CA HIS A 320 -14.34 -1.39 6.47
C HIS A 320 -14.94 -0.73 7.71
N HIS A 321 -14.73 0.58 7.89
CA HIS A 321 -15.31 1.32 9.01
C HIS A 321 -16.84 1.31 8.96
N LEU A 322 -17.43 1.71 7.83
CA LEU A 322 -18.89 1.75 7.68
C LEU A 322 -19.54 0.37 7.80
N LEU A 323 -18.90 -0.67 7.22
CA LEU A 323 -19.43 -2.03 7.29
C LEU A 323 -19.40 -2.58 8.71
N LEU A 324 -18.30 -2.40 9.44
CA LEU A 324 -18.17 -2.90 10.81
C LEU A 324 -19.13 -2.16 11.76
N GLU A 325 -19.32 -0.86 11.55
CA GLU A 325 -20.32 -0.06 12.26
C GLU A 325 -21.75 -0.53 12.00
N ALA A 326 -22.13 -0.74 10.74
CA ALA A 326 -23.45 -1.24 10.37
C ALA A 326 -23.70 -2.69 10.84
N PHE A 327 -22.65 -3.52 10.87
CA PHE A 327 -22.72 -4.89 11.38
C PHE A 327 -22.85 -4.94 12.90
N GLY A 328 -22.11 -4.09 13.63
CA GLY A 328 -22.18 -3.98 15.08
C GLY A 328 -21.36 -5.03 15.85
N GLY A 329 -20.41 -5.71 15.21
CA GLY A 329 -19.65 -6.82 15.80
C GLY A 329 -18.21 -6.94 15.30
N VAL A 330 -17.59 -8.09 15.58
CA VAL A 330 -16.25 -8.45 15.09
C VAL A 330 -16.37 -9.48 13.98
N VAL A 331 -15.58 -9.31 12.92
CA VAL A 331 -15.57 -10.23 11.80
C VAL A 331 -14.23 -10.93 11.69
N VAL A 332 -14.26 -12.19 11.26
CA VAL A 332 -13.10 -12.77 10.61
C VAL A 332 -12.88 -12.00 9.31
N ALA A 333 -11.64 -11.67 8.99
CA ALA A 333 -11.25 -11.04 7.73
C ALA A 333 -10.03 -11.78 7.17
N THR A 334 -10.22 -12.57 6.12
CA THR A 334 -9.13 -13.33 5.48
C THR A 334 -9.13 -13.11 3.97
N SER A 335 -7.99 -13.31 3.31
CA SER A 335 -7.89 -13.17 1.86
C SER A 335 -8.90 -14.08 1.13
N ALA A 336 -9.52 -13.61 0.05
CA ALA A 336 -10.53 -14.37 -0.68
C ALA A 336 -9.93 -15.26 -1.78
N ASN A 337 -9.27 -16.33 -1.34
CA ASN A 337 -8.63 -17.32 -2.21
C ASN A 337 -8.60 -18.69 -1.54
N ARG A 338 -8.44 -19.76 -2.32
CA ARG A 338 -8.19 -21.09 -1.75
C ARG A 338 -6.81 -21.12 -1.08
N SER A 339 -6.65 -21.97 -0.06
CA SER A 339 -5.40 -22.06 0.69
C SER A 339 -4.20 -22.31 -0.24
N GLY A 340 -3.17 -21.46 -0.16
CA GLY A 340 -1.96 -21.56 -0.98
C GLY A 340 -1.97 -20.74 -2.28
N GLU A 341 -3.11 -20.18 -2.68
CA GLU A 341 -3.22 -19.31 -3.85
C GLU A 341 -3.03 -17.82 -3.48
N PRO A 342 -2.64 -16.96 -4.45
CA PRO A 342 -2.62 -15.51 -4.28
C PRO A 342 -3.99 -14.91 -4.01
N ILE A 343 -4.03 -13.70 -3.44
CA ILE A 343 -5.28 -12.97 -3.21
C ILE A 343 -6.02 -12.67 -4.52
N ASN A 344 -7.33 -12.90 -4.53
CA ASN A 344 -8.14 -12.70 -5.72
C ASN A 344 -8.56 -11.24 -5.90
N THR A 345 -8.61 -10.81 -7.15
CA THR A 345 -9.10 -9.48 -7.58
C THR A 345 -10.29 -9.58 -8.54
N ASP A 346 -10.67 -10.78 -8.96
CA ASP A 346 -11.85 -11.04 -9.79
C ASP A 346 -12.97 -11.68 -8.97
N HIS A 347 -14.06 -10.93 -8.82
CA HIS A 347 -15.27 -11.39 -8.15
C HIS A 347 -15.92 -12.62 -8.78
N ASN A 348 -15.70 -12.91 -10.07
CA ASN A 348 -16.31 -14.07 -10.73
C ASN A 348 -15.82 -15.39 -10.14
N GLN A 349 -14.61 -15.39 -9.57
CA GLN A 349 -13.99 -16.56 -8.96
C GLN A 349 -14.38 -16.77 -7.49
N LEU A 350 -15.28 -15.93 -6.94
CA LEU A 350 -15.63 -15.95 -5.52
C LEU A 350 -16.94 -16.67 -5.20
N ARG A 351 -17.68 -17.13 -6.22
CA ARG A 351 -19.01 -17.76 -6.05
C ARG A 351 -18.98 -19.00 -5.17
N GLU A 352 -17.87 -19.76 -5.19
CA GLU A 352 -17.71 -20.96 -4.37
C GLU A 352 -17.21 -20.66 -2.95
N LEU A 353 -16.75 -19.43 -2.69
CA LEU A 353 -16.14 -19.03 -1.42
C LEU A 353 -17.05 -18.13 -0.58
N ALA A 354 -17.99 -17.40 -1.19
CA ALA A 354 -18.84 -16.43 -0.53
C ALA A 354 -20.31 -16.53 -0.99
N ASP A 355 -21.23 -16.25 -0.08
CA ASP A 355 -22.67 -16.18 -0.32
C ASP A 355 -23.09 -14.81 -0.88
N GLY A 356 -22.30 -13.76 -0.61
CA GLY A 356 -22.53 -12.41 -1.12
C GLY A 356 -21.25 -11.68 -1.49
N VAL A 357 -21.35 -10.70 -2.38
CA VAL A 357 -20.22 -9.89 -2.85
C VAL A 357 -20.54 -8.41 -2.72
N LEU A 358 -19.73 -7.70 -1.94
CA LEU A 358 -19.72 -6.24 -1.80
C LEU A 358 -18.48 -5.68 -2.52
N ARG A 359 -18.67 -4.89 -3.58
CA ARG A 359 -17.55 -4.39 -4.41
C ARG A 359 -17.72 -2.91 -4.79
N HIS A 360 -16.65 -2.23 -5.16
CA HIS A 360 -16.65 -0.80 -5.48
C HIS A 360 -16.15 -0.44 -6.89
N GLY A 361 -15.88 -1.42 -7.76
CA GLY A 361 -15.56 -1.20 -9.18
C GLY A 361 -14.18 -0.59 -9.49
N LEU A 362 -13.49 0.00 -8.51
CA LEU A 362 -12.09 0.41 -8.64
C LEU A 362 -11.21 -0.80 -8.92
N THR A 363 -10.51 -0.79 -10.05
CA THR A 363 -9.59 -1.87 -10.42
C THR A 363 -8.39 -1.90 -9.48
N ILE A 364 -8.06 -3.09 -8.98
CA ILE A 364 -6.84 -3.35 -8.20
C ILE A 364 -5.76 -3.78 -9.20
N ILE A 365 -4.74 -2.95 -9.37
CA ILE A 365 -3.66 -3.16 -10.33
C ILE A 365 -2.61 -4.12 -9.77
N ASN A 366 -2.25 -3.90 -8.50
CA ASN A 366 -1.24 -4.69 -7.81
C ASN A 366 -1.90 -5.37 -6.61
N PRO A 367 -2.25 -6.66 -6.75
CA PRO A 367 -2.79 -7.42 -5.63
C PRO A 367 -1.80 -7.45 -4.47
N ILE A 368 -2.31 -7.31 -3.25
CA ILE A 368 -1.50 -7.28 -2.04
C ILE A 368 -2.30 -7.76 -0.84
N ASP A 369 -1.73 -8.73 -0.13
CA ASP A 369 -2.24 -9.25 1.14
C ASP A 369 -1.94 -8.29 2.31
N ASP A 370 -2.71 -8.35 3.40
CA ASP A 370 -2.44 -7.53 4.59
C ASP A 370 -1.11 -7.87 5.26
N ALA A 371 -0.35 -6.87 5.74
CA ALA A 371 0.85 -7.16 6.54
C ALA A 371 0.49 -7.91 7.83
N VAL A 372 1.36 -8.83 8.26
CA VAL A 372 1.24 -9.51 9.56
C VAL A 372 2.48 -9.22 10.38
N MET A 373 2.28 -8.76 11.62
CA MET A 373 3.36 -8.38 12.52
C MET A 373 3.15 -8.96 13.92
N ARG A 374 4.21 -8.95 14.72
CA ARG A 374 4.16 -9.12 16.17
C ARG A 374 5.22 -8.26 16.82
N ILE A 375 5.07 -7.94 18.11
CA ILE A 375 6.20 -7.45 18.89
C ILE A 375 7.02 -8.67 19.36
N CYS A 376 8.34 -8.58 19.20
CA CYS A 376 9.31 -9.56 19.69
C CYS A 376 10.48 -8.81 20.32
N CYS A 377 10.80 -9.09 21.59
CA CYS A 377 11.87 -8.42 22.32
C CYS A 377 11.78 -6.87 22.25
N GLY A 378 10.56 -6.32 22.38
CA GLY A 378 10.30 -4.88 22.33
C GLY A 378 10.38 -4.25 20.93
N ARG A 379 10.61 -5.03 19.86
CA ARG A 379 10.71 -4.53 18.49
C ARG A 379 9.63 -5.12 17.58
N PRO A 380 9.13 -4.38 16.59
CA PRO A 380 8.25 -4.93 15.56
C PRO A 380 8.97 -5.97 14.70
N LEU A 381 8.38 -7.16 14.58
CA LEU A 381 8.81 -8.22 13.68
C LEU A 381 7.74 -8.42 12.60
N VAL A 382 8.13 -8.24 11.34
CA VAL A 382 7.26 -8.50 10.18
C VAL A 382 7.28 -9.99 9.89
N LEU A 383 6.11 -10.63 9.94
CA LEU A 383 5.92 -12.05 9.62
C LEU A 383 5.42 -12.27 8.19
N ARG A 384 4.69 -11.29 7.66
CA ARG A 384 4.27 -11.19 6.26
C ARG A 384 4.41 -9.74 5.82
N LEU A 385 5.23 -9.51 4.80
CA LEU A 385 5.39 -8.19 4.21
C LEU A 385 4.22 -7.91 3.26
N GLY A 386 3.26 -7.08 3.69
CA GLY A 386 2.02 -6.84 2.96
C GLY A 386 1.58 -5.37 2.99
N ARG A 387 0.29 -5.14 2.76
CA ARG A 387 -0.35 -3.82 2.72
C ARG A 387 0.02 -2.99 3.94
N GLY A 388 0.28 -1.69 3.72
CA GLY A 388 0.72 -0.78 4.77
C GLY A 388 2.23 -0.70 4.95
N LEU A 389 2.96 -1.72 4.53
CA LEU A 389 4.43 -1.78 4.63
C LEU A 389 5.10 -1.94 3.28
N ALA A 390 4.53 -2.80 2.42
CA ALA A 390 5.07 -3.12 1.11
C ALA A 390 4.47 -2.21 0.03
N PRO A 391 5.24 -1.90 -1.03
CA PRO A 391 6.63 -2.28 -1.24
C PRO A 391 7.59 -1.49 -0.34
N VAL A 392 8.72 -2.10 0.01
CA VAL A 392 9.74 -1.47 0.86
C VAL A 392 10.87 -0.96 -0.01
N ALA A 393 11.34 0.27 0.21
CA ALA A 393 12.56 0.76 -0.41
C ALA A 393 13.69 0.81 0.62
N LEU A 394 14.78 0.11 0.33
CA LEU A 394 16.00 0.08 1.10
C LEU A 394 17.03 0.98 0.43
N THR A 395 17.77 1.75 1.22
CA THR A 395 18.88 2.58 0.72
C THR A 395 20.18 1.85 0.98
N ILE A 396 20.90 1.50 -0.09
CA ILE A 396 22.18 0.81 -0.06
C ILE A 396 23.29 1.80 -0.41
N PRO A 397 24.39 1.87 0.37
CA PRO A 397 25.55 2.68 -0.01
C PRO A 397 26.14 2.22 -1.34
N GLN A 398 26.64 3.14 -2.17
CA GLN A 398 27.16 2.78 -3.50
C GLN A 398 28.36 1.82 -3.44
N THR A 399 29.12 1.82 -2.35
CA THR A 399 30.22 0.87 -2.12
C THR A 399 29.76 -0.59 -1.99
N GLN A 400 28.48 -0.81 -1.71
CA GLN A 400 27.82 -2.12 -1.57
C GLN A 400 26.70 -2.32 -2.60
N ALA A 401 26.59 -1.42 -3.58
CA ALA A 401 25.53 -1.42 -4.57
C ALA A 401 25.58 -2.69 -5.44
N PRO A 402 24.46 -3.40 -5.61
CA PRO A 402 24.40 -4.57 -6.49
C PRO A 402 24.53 -4.21 -7.99
N GLY A 403 24.56 -2.92 -8.36
CA GLY A 403 24.52 -2.45 -9.73
C GLY A 403 23.08 -2.20 -10.20
N SER A 404 22.91 -1.43 -11.28
CA SER A 404 21.58 -1.15 -11.82
C SER A 404 20.99 -2.41 -12.48
N GLY A 405 19.68 -2.61 -12.33
CA GLY A 405 19.00 -3.75 -12.97
C GLY A 405 19.39 -5.10 -12.36
N ALA A 406 19.88 -5.14 -11.13
CA ALA A 406 19.97 -6.38 -10.38
C ALA A 406 18.56 -6.79 -9.91
N LEU A 407 18.19 -8.03 -10.16
CA LEU A 407 16.91 -8.62 -9.74
C LEU A 407 17.16 -9.83 -8.86
N ALA A 408 16.54 -9.90 -7.69
CA ALA A 408 16.48 -11.10 -6.89
C ALA A 408 15.06 -11.69 -6.92
N LEU A 409 14.92 -12.99 -7.23
CA LEU A 409 13.61 -13.67 -7.30
C LEU A 409 13.19 -14.33 -5.98
N GLY A 410 14.09 -14.41 -5.01
CA GLY A 410 13.80 -14.93 -3.67
C GLY A 410 13.50 -16.43 -3.62
N ALA A 411 12.92 -16.84 -2.50
CA ALA A 411 12.61 -18.24 -2.18
C ALA A 411 11.22 -18.68 -2.69
N GLN A 412 10.97 -20.00 -2.63
CA GLN A 412 9.71 -20.62 -3.04
C GLN A 412 8.50 -20.29 -2.15
N GLN A 413 8.71 -20.26 -0.83
CA GLN A 413 7.67 -20.05 0.17
C GLN A 413 7.83 -18.67 0.79
N LYS A 414 6.73 -17.91 0.87
CA LYS A 414 6.71 -16.54 1.41
C LYS A 414 7.78 -15.65 0.75
N GLY A 415 8.01 -15.90 -0.54
CA GLY A 415 9.04 -15.23 -1.32
C GLY A 415 8.66 -13.78 -1.60
N SER A 416 9.67 -12.93 -1.77
CA SER A 416 9.51 -11.59 -2.31
C SER A 416 10.61 -11.38 -3.34
N LEU A 417 10.30 -10.65 -4.41
CA LEU A 417 11.30 -10.23 -5.38
C LEU A 417 11.87 -8.87 -4.97
N ALA A 418 13.12 -8.61 -5.35
CA ALA A 418 13.75 -7.31 -5.14
C ALA A 418 14.38 -6.81 -6.45
N ILE A 419 14.18 -5.52 -6.75
CA ILE A 419 14.82 -4.84 -7.87
C ILE A 419 15.76 -3.75 -7.37
N SER A 420 16.92 -3.66 -7.97
CA SER A 420 17.86 -2.56 -7.79
C SER A 420 17.57 -1.48 -8.83
N LEU A 421 17.27 -0.26 -8.37
CA LEU A 421 17.03 0.89 -9.23
C LEU A 421 18.35 1.51 -9.69
N ASN A 422 18.30 2.45 -10.64
CA ASN A 422 19.51 3.17 -11.04
C ASN A 422 20.11 3.96 -9.84
N PRO A 423 21.44 4.05 -9.75
CA PRO A 423 22.09 4.81 -8.69
C PRO A 423 21.76 6.30 -8.80
N GLN A 424 21.71 6.97 -7.65
CA GLN A 424 21.45 8.40 -7.57
C GLN A 424 22.36 9.02 -6.52
N GLY A 425 23.45 9.66 -6.97
CA GLY A 425 24.52 10.12 -6.08
C GLY A 425 25.36 8.97 -5.54
N ASP A 426 25.60 8.97 -4.23
CA ASP A 426 26.40 7.97 -3.49
C ASP A 426 25.56 6.79 -2.96
N ARG A 427 24.32 6.66 -3.41
CA ARG A 427 23.33 5.69 -2.91
C ARG A 427 22.55 5.04 -4.04
N GLN A 428 22.11 3.82 -3.78
CA GLN A 428 21.22 3.06 -4.64
C GLN A 428 19.99 2.59 -3.87
N LEU A 429 18.81 2.71 -4.48
CA LEU A 429 17.57 2.19 -3.90
C LEU A 429 17.32 0.76 -4.38
N VAL A 430 17.01 -0.13 -3.44
CA VAL A 430 16.52 -1.48 -3.72
C VAL A 430 15.07 -1.56 -3.27
N GLN A 431 14.17 -1.94 -4.17
CA GLN A 431 12.76 -2.07 -3.86
C GLN A 431 12.37 -3.54 -3.71
N LEU A 432 11.83 -3.90 -2.55
CA LEU A 432 11.33 -5.23 -2.22
C LEU A 432 9.82 -5.29 -2.42
N SER A 433 9.35 -6.33 -3.12
CA SER A 433 7.94 -6.57 -3.35
C SER A 433 7.19 -6.98 -2.08
N PRO A 434 5.86 -6.95 -2.10
CA PRO A 434 5.08 -7.70 -1.12
C PRO A 434 5.41 -9.20 -1.17
N ASP A 435 5.04 -9.91 -0.11
CA ASP A 435 5.01 -11.37 -0.03
C ASP A 435 4.13 -11.93 -1.17
N LEU A 436 4.71 -12.79 -1.99
CA LEU A 436 4.07 -13.42 -3.15
C LEU A 436 3.40 -14.76 -2.81
N GLY A 437 3.43 -15.17 -1.55
CA GLY A 437 2.87 -16.41 -1.05
C GLY A 437 3.70 -17.63 -1.39
N ASN A 438 3.02 -18.74 -1.70
CA ASN A 438 3.67 -19.97 -2.12
C ASN A 438 3.69 -20.05 -3.65
N LEU A 439 4.89 -20.11 -4.22
CA LEU A 439 5.11 -20.14 -5.66
C LEU A 439 4.90 -21.54 -6.27
N GLY A 440 4.62 -22.58 -5.46
CA GLY A 440 4.51 -23.97 -5.94
C GLY A 440 3.23 -24.33 -6.66
N SER A 441 2.24 -23.44 -6.66
CA SER A 441 1.02 -23.61 -7.44
C SER A 441 1.13 -22.90 -8.78
N SER A 442 0.37 -23.36 -9.79
CA SER A 442 0.28 -22.65 -11.07
C SER A 442 -0.19 -21.20 -10.89
N ALA A 443 -1.13 -20.95 -9.96
CA ALA A 443 -1.57 -19.60 -9.62
C ALA A 443 -0.44 -18.75 -9.02
N GLY A 444 0.39 -19.33 -8.15
CA GLY A 444 1.55 -18.68 -7.55
C GLY A 444 2.63 -18.32 -8.59
N GLU A 445 2.93 -19.23 -9.52
CA GLU A 445 3.86 -18.94 -10.63
C GLU A 445 3.34 -17.82 -11.53
N HIS A 446 2.07 -17.87 -11.94
CA HIS A 446 1.47 -16.80 -12.75
C HIS A 446 1.49 -15.45 -12.02
N HIS A 447 1.29 -15.44 -10.69
CA HIS A 447 1.38 -14.23 -9.89
C HIS A 447 2.81 -13.68 -9.83
N LEU A 448 3.82 -14.54 -9.68
CA LEU A 448 5.23 -14.13 -9.76
C LEU A 448 5.55 -13.50 -11.11
N ARG A 449 5.25 -14.19 -12.22
CA ARG A 449 5.55 -13.70 -13.58
C ARG A 449 4.87 -12.35 -13.85
N ARG A 450 3.58 -12.24 -13.53
CA ARG A 450 2.83 -10.98 -13.67
C ARG A 450 3.41 -9.85 -12.82
N THR A 451 3.74 -10.13 -11.57
CA THR A 451 4.32 -9.11 -10.67
C THR A 451 5.67 -8.65 -11.18
N LEU A 452 6.50 -9.58 -11.63
CA LEU A 452 7.80 -9.31 -12.21
C LEU A 452 7.69 -8.42 -13.47
N ASP A 453 6.85 -8.78 -14.43
CA ASP A 453 6.66 -8.00 -15.66
C ASP A 453 6.15 -6.59 -15.36
N GLN A 454 5.20 -6.47 -14.42
CA GLN A 454 4.67 -5.16 -13.98
C GLN A 454 5.76 -4.30 -13.35
N TRP A 455 6.61 -4.88 -12.50
CA TRP A 455 7.69 -4.17 -11.82
C TRP A 455 8.76 -3.72 -12.81
N LEU A 456 9.22 -4.59 -13.70
CA LEU A 456 10.20 -4.20 -14.71
C LEU A 456 9.67 -3.11 -15.64
N THR A 457 8.44 -3.27 -16.12
CA THR A 457 7.81 -2.29 -17.01
C THR A 457 7.64 -0.94 -16.32
N ARG A 458 7.13 -0.93 -15.08
CA ARG A 458 6.91 0.30 -14.30
C ARG A 458 8.20 1.08 -14.06
N HIS A 459 9.29 0.36 -13.79
CA HIS A 459 10.59 0.97 -13.49
C HIS A 459 11.46 1.13 -14.76
N GLY A 460 11.03 0.63 -15.91
CA GLY A 460 11.82 0.66 -17.15
C GLY A 460 13.17 -0.04 -16.98
N LEU A 461 13.19 -1.16 -16.25
CA LEU A 461 14.40 -1.90 -15.92
C LEU A 461 14.60 -3.09 -16.85
N GLU A 462 15.80 -3.21 -17.38
CA GLU A 462 16.28 -4.41 -18.05
C GLU A 462 17.25 -5.13 -17.12
N PRO A 463 16.92 -6.35 -16.64
CA PRO A 463 17.79 -7.04 -15.71
C PRO A 463 19.14 -7.41 -16.33
N GLN A 464 20.22 -6.99 -15.68
CA GLN A 464 21.61 -7.31 -16.06
C GLN A 464 22.17 -8.46 -15.21
N ALA A 465 21.64 -8.62 -14.00
CA ALA A 465 21.96 -9.72 -13.11
C ALA A 465 20.68 -10.27 -12.46
N VAL A 466 20.54 -11.59 -12.43
CA VAL A 466 19.45 -12.29 -11.76
C VAL A 466 20.01 -13.13 -10.63
N VAL A 467 19.45 -12.97 -9.44
CA VAL A 467 19.82 -13.68 -8.22
C VAL A 467 18.68 -14.62 -7.83
N CYS A 468 19.02 -15.88 -7.57
CA CYS A 468 18.06 -16.90 -7.13
C CYS A 468 18.64 -17.77 -6.01
N ASP A 469 17.76 -18.58 -5.40
CA ASP A 469 18.16 -19.55 -4.39
C ASP A 469 19.03 -20.67 -4.99
N GLY A 470 19.88 -21.27 -4.16
CA GLY A 470 20.66 -22.45 -4.50
C GLY A 470 19.82 -23.69 -4.83
N HIS A 471 18.53 -23.70 -4.51
CA HIS A 471 17.65 -24.84 -4.79
C HIS A 471 17.17 -24.87 -6.26
N ASP A 472 17.53 -25.93 -7.01
CA ASP A 472 17.23 -26.07 -8.44
C ASP A 472 15.74 -26.21 -8.80
N ALA A 473 14.96 -26.87 -7.94
CA ALA A 473 13.54 -27.14 -8.19
C ALA A 473 12.59 -25.98 -7.83
N TYR A 474 13.11 -24.85 -7.33
CA TYR A 474 12.25 -23.70 -7.03
C TYR A 474 11.76 -23.05 -8.32
N VAL A 475 10.49 -22.65 -8.33
CA VAL A 475 9.88 -21.92 -9.45
C VAL A 475 10.63 -20.62 -9.70
N SER A 476 11.04 -19.90 -8.63
CA SER A 476 11.87 -18.70 -8.74
C SER A 476 13.23 -19.00 -9.40
N THR A 477 13.86 -20.13 -9.08
CA THR A 477 15.14 -20.55 -9.67
C THR A 477 14.99 -20.99 -11.13
N GLN A 478 13.92 -21.72 -11.47
CA GLN A 478 13.63 -22.11 -12.84
C GLN A 478 13.35 -20.90 -13.72
N LEU A 479 12.59 -19.92 -13.21
CA LEU A 479 12.35 -18.65 -13.89
C LEU A 479 13.66 -17.87 -14.12
N ALA A 480 14.57 -17.86 -13.13
CA ALA A 480 15.88 -17.23 -13.29
C ALA A 480 16.69 -17.82 -14.45
N LYS A 481 16.69 -19.15 -14.58
CA LYS A 481 17.39 -19.88 -15.66
C LYS A 481 16.77 -19.57 -17.02
N GLN A 482 15.45 -19.71 -17.15
CA GLN A 482 14.71 -19.39 -18.38
C GLN A 482 15.01 -17.98 -18.89
N TRP A 483 15.25 -17.04 -17.98
CA TRP A 483 15.53 -15.67 -18.35
C TRP A 483 16.95 -15.43 -18.88
N VAL A 484 17.91 -16.21 -18.39
CA VAL A 484 19.31 -16.18 -18.81
C VAL A 484 19.46 -16.93 -20.14
N ASP A 485 18.73 -18.04 -20.31
CA ASP A 485 18.79 -18.90 -21.49
C ASP A 485 18.08 -18.32 -22.73
N GLY A 486 17.35 -17.20 -22.59
CA GLY A 486 16.77 -16.44 -23.70
C GLY A 486 15.32 -16.79 -24.06
N ASP A 487 14.73 -17.81 -23.45
CA ASP A 487 13.35 -18.26 -23.74
C ASP A 487 12.28 -17.47 -22.98
N GLY A 488 12.67 -16.61 -22.05
CA GLY A 488 11.75 -15.92 -21.15
C GLY A 488 10.87 -14.83 -21.76
N HIS A 489 11.25 -14.21 -22.90
CA HIS A 489 10.50 -13.09 -23.54
C HIS A 489 10.65 -12.95 -25.07
N GLY A 490 11.13 -13.97 -25.80
CA GLY A 490 11.13 -13.95 -27.29
C GLY A 490 11.97 -12.84 -27.95
N THR A 491 12.78 -12.10 -27.19
CA THR A 491 13.68 -11.07 -27.69
C THR A 491 15.12 -11.50 -27.45
N THR A 492 15.90 -11.62 -28.52
CA THR A 492 17.37 -11.73 -28.47
C THR A 492 17.93 -10.54 -27.68
N LYS A 493 18.35 -10.78 -26.44
CA LYS A 493 18.93 -9.70 -25.61
C LYS A 493 20.33 -9.36 -26.14
N PRO A 494 20.68 -8.07 -26.27
CA PRO A 494 21.98 -7.66 -26.78
C PRO A 494 23.14 -8.00 -25.84
N ASN A 495 22.88 -8.24 -24.55
CA ASN A 495 23.90 -8.54 -23.53
C ASN A 495 23.55 -9.80 -22.72
N PRO A 496 24.54 -10.64 -22.35
CA PRO A 496 24.33 -11.80 -21.50
C PRO A 496 23.93 -11.40 -20.08
N VAL A 497 22.87 -12.02 -19.54
CA VAL A 497 22.40 -11.81 -18.18
C VAL A 497 23.20 -12.69 -17.22
N ILE A 498 23.75 -12.12 -16.14
CA ILE A 498 24.52 -12.88 -15.16
C ILE A 498 23.57 -13.58 -14.18
N LEU A 499 23.64 -14.91 -14.08
CA LEU A 499 22.94 -15.68 -13.04
C LEU A 499 23.81 -15.85 -11.80
N LYS A 500 23.32 -15.46 -10.63
CA LYS A 500 23.95 -15.70 -9.33
C LYS A 500 23.05 -16.55 -8.44
N ARG A 501 23.61 -17.63 -7.90
CA ARG A 501 22.92 -18.51 -6.95
C ARG A 501 23.41 -18.20 -5.54
N VAL A 502 22.48 -18.03 -4.60
CA VAL A 502 22.80 -17.73 -3.21
C VAL A 502 22.20 -18.81 -2.33
N GLN A 503 23.00 -19.34 -1.40
CA GLN A 503 22.55 -20.34 -0.44
C GLN A 503 21.53 -19.72 0.53
N HIS A 504 20.43 -20.43 0.79
CA HIS A 504 19.27 -19.94 1.52
C HIS A 504 19.57 -19.33 2.91
N HIS A 505 20.42 -20.00 3.70
CA HIS A 505 20.77 -19.56 5.06
C HIS A 505 21.79 -18.42 5.08
N HIS A 506 22.58 -18.26 4.01
CA HIS A 506 23.45 -17.09 3.83
C HIS A 506 22.64 -15.85 3.40
N ALA A 507 21.52 -16.05 2.70
CA ALA A 507 20.60 -14.96 2.36
C ALA A 507 19.79 -14.44 3.57
N HIS A 508 19.54 -15.30 4.56
CA HIS A 508 18.95 -14.95 5.86
C HIS A 508 19.98 -14.29 6.78
#